data_AF-A0A3A1UNI8-F1
#
_entry.id   AF-A0A3A1UNI8-F1
#
_cell.length_a   1.000
_cell.length_b   1.000
_cell.length_c   1.000
_cell.angle_alpha   90.00
_cell.angle_beta   90.00
_cell.angle_gamma   90.00
#
_symmetry.space_group_name_H-M   'P 1'
#
loop_
_entity.id
_entity.type
_entity.pdbx_description
1 polymer ?
#
loop_
_entity_poly.entity_id
_entity_poly.type
_entity_poly.pdbx_seq_one_letter_code
_entity_poly.pdbx_strand_id
1 'polypeptide(L)' 'MHRSHWIHDVHSNGREIEWTVDNTRDGMSSEQGKRIFQCKTIRMDESDVHYVFTLGQCRNEEKEIPIFILRKDELARR' A
#
# COMPACT_ATOMS: atom_id res chain seq x y z
N MET A 1 -9.90 10.08 -5.25
CA MET A 1 -8.53 9.95 -4.70
C MET A 1 -7.63 9.64 -5.88
N HIS A 2 -6.68 10.53 -6.16
CA HIS A 2 -5.93 10.61 -7.41
C HIS A 2 -5.04 9.38 -7.65
N ARG A 3 -4.85 9.03 -8.93
CA ARG A 3 -3.75 8.18 -9.40
C ARG A 3 -2.45 8.82 -8.93
N SER A 4 -1.84 8.28 -7.90
CA SER A 4 -0.48 8.64 -7.57
C SER A 4 0.37 7.42 -7.86
N HIS A 5 1.39 7.61 -8.70
CA HIS A 5 2.32 6.58 -9.14
C HIS A 5 3.32 6.30 -8.02
N TRP A 6 2.80 5.89 -6.86
CA TRP A 6 3.61 5.61 -5.70
C TRP A 6 4.44 4.36 -5.94
N ILE A 7 5.74 4.46 -5.74
CA ILE A 7 6.63 3.32 -5.86
C ILE A 7 6.61 2.60 -4.51
N HIS A 8 6.20 1.33 -4.58
CA HIS A 8 6.09 0.46 -3.43
C HIS A 8 7.22 -0.58 -3.45
N ASP A 9 8.00 -0.69 -2.37
CA ASP A 9 8.88 -1.84 -2.13
C ASP A 9 8.31 -2.68 -0.99
N VAL A 10 8.29 -3.99 -1.17
CA VAL A 10 7.75 -4.94 -0.18
C VAL A 10 8.77 -6.01 0.11
N HIS A 11 9.23 -6.06 1.36
CA HIS A 11 10.11 -7.12 1.85
C HIS A 11 9.40 -7.88 2.96
N SER A 12 9.50 -9.21 2.96
CA SER A 12 9.02 -10.02 4.06
C SER A 12 10.05 -11.07 4.43
N ASN A 13 10.18 -11.33 5.73
CA ASN A 13 10.97 -12.43 6.28
C ASN A 13 10.08 -13.60 6.75
N GLY A 14 8.81 -13.62 6.37
CA GLY A 14 7.81 -14.61 6.81
C GLY A 14 7.17 -14.34 8.17
N ARG A 15 7.69 -13.38 8.94
CA ARG A 15 7.13 -12.96 10.25
C ARG A 15 6.73 -11.49 10.29
N GLU A 16 7.52 -10.64 9.64
CA GLU A 16 7.28 -9.22 9.47
C GLU A 16 7.29 -8.87 7.98
N ILE A 17 6.55 -7.82 7.66
CA ILE A 17 6.41 -7.19 6.35
C ILE A 17 6.95 -5.77 6.52
N GLU A 18 8.01 -5.45 5.79
CA GLU A 18 8.45 -4.08 5.59
C GLU A 18 7.84 -3.57 4.28
N TRP A 19 6.90 -2.64 4.41
CA TRP A 19 6.24 -1.99 3.28
C TRP A 19 6.73 -0.56 3.17
N THR A 20 7.38 -0.23 2.07
CA THR A 20 7.89 1.12 1.81
C THR A 20 7.06 1.79 0.74
N VAL A 21 6.55 2.99 1.05
CA VAL A 21 5.97 3.91 0.07
C VAL A 21 7.00 5.02 -0.14
N ASP A 22 7.68 4.99 -1.28
CA ASP A 22 8.76 5.93 -1.59
C ASP A 22 8.36 6.84 -2.76
N ASN A 23 7.85 8.01 -2.38
CA ASN A 23 7.40 9.03 -3.31
C ASN A 23 8.54 9.91 -3.82
N THR A 24 9.75 9.78 -3.24
CA THR A 24 10.93 10.54 -3.71
C THR A 24 11.46 10.01 -5.05
N ARG A 25 11.14 8.76 -5.37
CA ARG A 25 11.55 8.11 -6.62
C ARG A 25 10.53 8.30 -7.76
N ASP A 26 9.35 8.82 -7.47
CA ASP A 26 8.36 9.16 -8.49
C ASP A 26 8.57 10.61 -8.95
N GLY A 27 9.03 10.78 -10.19
CA GLY A 27 9.30 12.09 -10.79
C GLY A 27 8.06 12.98 -10.96
N MET A 28 6.86 12.46 -10.72
CA MET A 28 5.59 13.20 -10.73
C MET A 28 4.99 13.41 -9.34
N SER A 29 5.66 12.99 -8.26
CA SER A 29 5.07 13.01 -6.93
C SER A 29 5.26 14.35 -6.19
N SER A 30 4.21 14.80 -5.52
CA SER A 30 4.23 15.92 -4.56
C SER A 30 4.82 15.47 -3.22
N GLU A 31 5.91 16.11 -2.76
CA GLU A 31 6.55 16.24 -1.42
C GLU A 31 6.37 15.19 -0.28
N GLN A 32 5.58 14.13 -0.43
CA GLN A 32 5.28 13.15 0.61
C GLN A 32 6.37 12.09 0.75
N GLY A 33 7.63 12.53 0.78
CA GLY A 33 8.84 11.82 1.17
C GLY A 33 8.85 10.28 1.03
N LYS A 34 9.44 9.61 2.01
CA LYS A 34 9.50 8.17 2.11
C LYS A 34 8.84 7.74 3.41
N ARG A 35 7.93 6.77 3.34
CA ARG A 35 7.29 6.15 4.50
C ARG A 35 7.58 4.66 4.52
N ILE A 36 7.93 4.15 5.69
CA ILE A 36 8.24 2.74 5.92
C ILE A 36 7.30 2.22 7.01
N PHE A 37 6.61 1.13 6.71
CA PHE A 37 5.71 0.45 7.63
C PHE A 37 6.29 -0.92 7.96
N GLN A 38 6.44 -1.23 9.25
CA GLN A 38 6.83 -2.55 9.74
C GLN A 38 5.62 -3.21 10.39
N CYS A 39 5.00 -4.15 9.68
CA CYS A 39 3.73 -4.76 10.03
C CYS A 39 3.83 -6.28 10.01
N LYS A 40 2.86 -6.97 10.60
CA LYS A 40 2.86 -8.45 10.63
C LYS A 40 1.83 -9.07 9.69
N THR A 41 0.84 -8.28 9.27
CA THR A 41 -0.26 -8.78 8.46
C THR A 41 -0.51 -7.85 7.28
N ILE A 42 -0.87 -8.47 6.16
CA ILE A 42 -1.46 -7.81 5.01
C ILE A 42 -2.74 -8.56 4.66
N ARG A 43 -3.82 -7.81 4.42
CA ARG A 43 -5.14 -8.35 4.12
C ARG A 43 -5.67 -7.68 2.86
N MET A 44 -6.36 -8.45 2.04
CA MET A 44 -7.09 -7.94 0.88
C MET A 44 -8.58 -8.06 1.18
N ASP A 45 -9.26 -6.92 1.16
CA ASP A 45 -10.71 -6.81 1.14
C ASP A 45 -11.20 -6.69 -0.29
N GLU A 46 -12.23 -7.46 -0.63
CA GLU A 46 -12.88 -7.41 -1.92
C GLU A 46 -14.30 -6.87 -1.78
N SER A 47 -14.65 -5.91 -2.63
CA SER A 47 -16.03 -5.46 -2.85
C SER A 47 -16.41 -5.65 -4.31
N ASP A 48 -17.64 -5.31 -4.69
CA ASP A 48 -18.08 -5.39 -6.09
C ASP A 48 -17.27 -4.47 -7.02
N VAL A 49 -16.66 -3.41 -6.49
CA VAL A 49 -16.01 -2.36 -7.28
C VAL A 49 -14.50 -2.32 -7.07
N HIS A 50 -14.00 -2.73 -5.90
CA HIS A 50 -12.62 -2.52 -5.51
C HIS A 50 -11.98 -3.76 -4.88
N TYR A 51 -10.65 -3.84 -4.99
CA TYR A 51 -9.79 -4.53 -4.04
C TYR A 51 -9.10 -3.49 -3.17
N VAL A 52 -9.11 -3.69 -1.85
CA VAL A 52 -8.42 -2.82 -0.88
C VAL A 52 -7.39 -3.66 -0.13
N PHE A 53 -6.13 -3.22 -0.14
CA PHE A 53 -5.05 -3.85 0.61
C PHE A 53 -4.77 -3.05 1.87
N THR A 54 -4.70 -3.76 2.98
CA THR A 54 -4.61 -3.17 4.31
C THR A 54 -3.49 -3.84 5.10
N LEU A 55 -2.60 -3.04 5.68
CA LEU A 55 -1.58 -3.51 6.62
C LEU A 55 -2.14 -3.47 8.05
N GLY A 56 -1.79 -4.48 8.85
CA GLY A 56 -2.20 -4.58 10.23
C GLY A 56 -1.08 -5.04 11.16
N GLN A 57 -1.28 -4.80 12.46
CA GLN A 57 -0.31 -5.09 13.52
C GLN A 57 1.05 -4.44 13.27
N CYS A 58 1.03 -3.13 13.00
CA CYS A 58 2.22 -2.34 12.70
C CYS A 58 2.88 -1.84 14.00
N ARG A 59 4.22 -1.76 14.04
CA ARG A 59 4.96 -1.43 15.27
C ARG A 59 4.57 -0.11 15.93
N ASN A 60 4.19 0.90 15.14
CA ASN A 60 3.92 2.26 15.62
C ASN A 60 2.51 2.75 15.27
N GLU A 61 1.61 1.86 14.83
CA GLU A 61 0.26 2.23 14.44
C GLU A 61 -0.71 1.15 14.92
N GLU A 62 -1.61 1.53 15.83
CA GLU A 62 -2.63 0.61 16.36
C GLU A 62 -3.75 0.36 15.35
N LYS A 63 -3.90 1.26 14.36
CA LYS A 63 -4.93 1.16 13.33
C LYS A 63 -4.42 0.37 12.14
N GLU A 64 -5.36 -0.30 11.49
CA GLU A 64 -5.15 -0.86 10.16
C GLU A 64 -4.90 0.27 9.14
N ILE A 65 -3.91 0.08 8.27
CA ILE A 65 -3.45 1.09 7.30
C ILE A 65 -3.84 0.64 5.89
N PRO A 66 -4.83 1.26 5.24
CA PRO A 66 -5.12 1.00 3.84
C PRO A 66 -3.97 1.57 2.99
N ILE A 67 -3.26 0.70 2.29
CA ILE A 67 -2.04 1.04 1.55
C ILE A 67 -2.25 1.12 0.04
N PHE A 68 -3.26 0.42 -0.49
CA PHE A 68 -3.47 0.33 -1.91
C PHE A 68 -4.93 -0.01 -2.24
N ILE A 69 -5.49 0.64 -3.27
CA ILE A 69 -6.85 0.40 -3.73
C ILE A 69 -6.82 0.21 -5.24
N LEU A 70 -7.31 -0.94 -5.71
CA LEU A 70 -7.47 -1.24 -7.13
C LEU A 70 -8.94 -1.24 -7.49
N ARG A 71 -9.29 -0.55 -8.58
CA ARG A 71 -10.63 -0.67 -9.16
C ARG A 71 -10.68 -1.86 -10.13
N LYS A 72 -11.73 -2.67 -10.03
CA LYS A 72 -11.87 -3.89 -10.84
C LYS A 72 -12.04 -3.59 -12.34
N ASP A 73 -12.72 -2.49 -12.68
CA ASP A 73 -12.94 -2.07 -14.07
C ASP A 73 -11.65 -1.64 -14.78
N GLU A 74 -10.67 -1.10 -14.05
CA GLU A 74 -9.35 -0.76 -14.57
C GLU A 74 -8.47 -2.01 -14.82
N LEU A 75 -8.69 -3.08 -14.05
CA LEU A 75 -7.98 -4.36 -14.24
C LEU A 75 -8.52 -5.14 -15.44
N ALA A 76 -9.84 -5.11 -15.67
CA ALA A 76 -10.47 -5.83 -16.78
C ALA A 76 -10.14 -5.26 -18.17
N ARG A 77 -9.51 -4.08 -18.24
CA ARG A 77 -9.13 -3.39 -19.48
C ARG A 77 -7.66 -3.59 -19.87
N ARG A 78 -6.91 -4.41 -19.13
CA ARG A 78 -5.54 -4.83 -19.45
C ARG A 78 -5.56 -6.25 -20.02
#